data_AF-A0A5N4BWZ6-F1
#
_entry.id   AF-A0A5N4BWZ6-F1
#
_cell.length_a   1.000
_cell.length_b   1.000
_cell.length_c   1.000
_cell.angle_alpha   90.00
_cell.angle_beta   90.00
_cell.angle_gamma   90.00
#
_symmetry.space_group_name_H-M   'P 1'
#
loop_
_entity.id
_entity.type
_entity.pdbx_description
1 polymer ?
#
loop_
_entity_poly.entity_id
_entity_poly.type
_entity_poly.pdbx_seq_one_letter_code
_entity_poly.pdbx_strand_id
1 'polypeptide(L)'
;MTINQNVETFYDDNTLWFLLPFRSLSCQRITLHKNLFFSFVCNSIVTIIHFTAVANNQALVATNPVSCKVFQFIHLYLIGCNYFWMLCEGIYLHTLIVVAVFAEKQHLNWYYFLGWGFPLIPACIHAVARSLYYNDNCWISSDTQLLYIIHGPICAALLVIKMLLFSLLFIFQLYFLKHLTYGIL
;
A
#
# COMPACT_ATOMS: atom_id res chain seq x y z
N MET A 1 12.51 29.74 49.28
CA MET A 1 12.12 29.95 47.87
C MET A 1 12.78 28.86 47.02
N THR A 2 12.45 27.58 47.27
CA THR A 2 13.20 26.44 46.72
C THR A 2 12.38 25.13 46.68
N ILE A 3 11.04 25.22 46.77
CA ILE A 3 10.15 24.03 46.72
C ILE A 3 9.38 23.95 45.39
N ASN A 4 9.25 25.04 44.63
CA ASN A 4 8.47 25.04 43.37
C ASN A 4 9.21 24.52 42.13
N GLN A 5 10.55 24.42 42.12
CA GLN A 5 11.29 23.95 40.92
C GLN A 5 11.41 22.41 40.81
N ASN A 6 11.15 21.68 41.91
CA ASN A 6 11.25 20.21 41.92
C ASN A 6 9.92 19.50 41.60
N VAL A 7 8.80 20.24 41.57
CA VAL A 7 7.47 19.68 41.28
C VAL A 7 7.13 19.79 39.78
N GLU A 8 7.60 20.83 39.08
CA GLU A 8 7.39 20.98 37.64
C GLU A 8 8.19 19.95 36.82
N THR A 9 9.38 19.56 37.27
CA THR A 9 10.22 18.55 36.59
C THR A 9 9.71 17.12 36.73
N PHE A 10 8.93 16.79 37.76
CA PHE A 10 8.41 15.44 37.98
C PHE A 10 7.10 15.16 37.20
N TYR A 11 6.39 16.21 36.76
CA TYR A 11 5.15 16.09 35.98
C TYR A 11 5.40 15.95 34.47
N ASP A 12 6.54 16.45 33.98
CA ASP A 12 6.93 16.36 32.56
C ASP A 12 7.47 14.97 32.18
N ASP A 13 8.23 14.30 33.04
CA ASP A 13 8.76 12.95 32.75
C ASP A 13 7.65 11.90 32.64
N ASN A 14 6.56 12.05 33.40
CA ASN A 14 5.42 11.13 33.37
C ASN A 14 4.44 11.37 32.20
N THR A 15 4.49 12.54 31.58
CA THR A 15 3.67 12.84 30.40
C THR A 15 4.44 12.52 29.12
N LEU A 16 5.76 12.67 29.14
CA LEU A 16 6.63 12.38 28.01
C LEU A 16 6.61 10.88 27.65
N TRP A 17 6.67 9.95 28.61
CA TRP A 17 6.59 8.51 28.30
C TRP A 17 5.30 8.10 27.61
N PHE A 18 4.20 8.80 27.87
CA PHE A 18 2.93 8.57 27.20
C PHE A 18 2.90 9.15 25.77
N LEU A 19 3.58 10.28 25.52
CA LEU A 19 3.62 10.94 24.21
C LEU A 19 4.72 10.42 23.27
N LEU A 20 5.79 9.82 23.80
CA LEU A 20 6.87 9.19 23.04
C LEU A 20 6.37 8.11 22.05
N PRO A 21 5.46 7.18 22.43
CA PRO A 21 4.89 6.22 21.48
C PRO A 21 4.07 6.90 20.40
N PHE A 22 3.28 7.95 20.72
CA PHE A 22 2.50 8.70 19.72
C PHE A 22 3.39 9.40 18.67
N ARG A 23 4.53 9.97 19.08
CA ARG A 23 5.47 10.63 18.15
C ARG A 23 6.15 9.63 17.21
N SER A 24 6.54 8.46 17.72
CA SER A 24 7.11 7.37 16.89
C SER A 24 6.08 6.81 15.90
N LEU A 25 4.85 6.57 16.36
CA LEU A 25 3.73 6.10 15.53
C LEU A 25 3.38 7.08 14.41
N SER A 26 3.45 8.39 14.68
CA SER A 26 3.18 9.40 13.68
C SER A 26 4.27 9.44 12.60
N CYS A 27 5.54 9.33 12.96
CA CYS A 27 6.65 9.31 11.99
C CYS A 27 6.56 8.10 11.03
N GLN A 28 6.26 6.92 11.57
CA GLN A 28 6.10 5.68 10.79
C GLN A 28 4.86 5.73 9.87
N ARG A 29 3.70 6.15 10.39
CA ARG A 29 2.46 6.31 9.60
C ARG A 29 2.60 7.37 8.50
N ILE A 30 3.21 8.52 8.80
CA ILE A 30 3.42 9.61 7.83
C ILE A 30 4.30 9.14 6.67
N THR A 31 5.33 8.34 6.96
CA THR A 31 6.22 7.80 5.93
C THR A 31 5.48 6.84 4.99
N LEU A 32 4.63 5.97 5.53
CA LEU A 32 3.85 5.01 4.74
C LEU A 32 2.81 5.73 3.85
N HIS A 33 2.09 6.71 4.40
CA HIS A 33 1.19 7.57 3.63
C HIS A 33 1.91 8.30 2.49
N LYS A 34 3.11 8.85 2.73
CA LYS A 34 3.89 9.53 1.68
C LYS A 34 4.17 8.59 0.50
N ASN A 35 4.56 7.34 0.75
CA ASN A 35 4.81 6.36 -0.32
C ASN A 35 3.53 5.96 -1.06
N LEU A 36 2.40 5.84 -0.35
CA LEU A 36 1.09 5.58 -0.96
C LEU A 36 0.67 6.72 -1.89
N PHE A 37 0.70 7.97 -1.40
CA PHE A 37 0.37 9.14 -2.21
C PHE A 37 1.26 9.23 -3.44
N PHE A 38 2.57 9.02 -3.26
CA PHE A 38 3.52 8.98 -4.37
C PHE A 38 3.14 7.89 -5.40
N SER A 39 2.88 6.66 -4.94
CA SER A 39 2.49 5.55 -5.80
C SER A 39 1.17 5.83 -6.54
N PHE A 40 0.20 6.47 -5.89
CA PHE A 40 -1.07 6.86 -6.48
C PHE A 40 -0.90 7.91 -7.58
N VAL A 41 -0.08 8.93 -7.34
CA VAL A 41 0.25 9.97 -8.33
C VAL A 41 0.96 9.35 -9.53
N CYS A 42 1.98 8.53 -9.31
CA CYS A 42 2.68 7.83 -10.39
C CYS A 42 1.75 6.92 -11.20
N ASN A 43 0.91 6.13 -10.53
CA ASN A 43 -0.07 5.26 -11.18
C ASN A 43 -1.06 6.07 -12.03
N SER A 44 -1.54 7.21 -11.52
CA SER A 44 -2.47 8.08 -12.24
C SER A 44 -1.84 8.64 -13.51
N ILE A 45 -0.63 9.17 -13.43
CA ILE A 45 0.11 9.70 -14.59
C ILE A 45 0.31 8.60 -15.64
N VAL A 46 0.77 7.41 -15.23
CA VAL A 46 1.03 6.31 -16.18
C VAL A 46 -0.26 5.75 -16.78
N THR A 47 -1.36 5.71 -16.03
CA THR A 47 -2.67 5.31 -16.56
C THR A 47 -3.16 6.30 -17.63
N ILE A 48 -3.01 7.62 -17.40
CA ILE A 48 -3.37 8.65 -18.39
C ILE A 48 -2.51 8.50 -19.65
N ILE A 49 -1.20 8.30 -19.50
CA ILE A 49 -0.31 8.11 -20.65
C ILE A 49 -0.63 6.78 -21.35
N HIS A 50 -0.92 5.70 -20.62
CA HIS A 50 -1.33 4.43 -21.21
C HIS A 50 -2.60 4.63 -22.06
N PHE A 51 -3.62 5.30 -21.52
CA PHE A 51 -4.86 5.56 -22.25
C PHE A 51 -4.62 6.43 -23.50
N THR A 52 -3.86 7.51 -23.39
CA THR A 52 -3.60 8.43 -24.52
C THR A 52 -2.63 7.89 -25.57
N ALA A 53 -1.59 7.16 -25.16
CA ALA A 53 -0.59 6.61 -26.07
C ALA A 53 -1.04 5.28 -26.68
N VAL A 54 -1.69 4.41 -25.91
CA VAL A 54 -2.06 3.06 -26.35
C VAL A 54 -3.43 3.04 -27.01
N ALA A 55 -4.44 3.69 -26.43
CA ALA A 55 -5.80 3.68 -27.00
C ALA A 55 -5.94 4.65 -28.19
N ASN A 56 -5.29 5.82 -28.15
CA ASN A 56 -5.46 6.84 -29.18
C ASN A 56 -4.45 6.75 -30.34
N ASN A 57 -3.29 6.11 -30.15
CA ASN A 57 -2.17 6.13 -31.11
C ASN A 57 -1.59 4.74 -31.41
N GLN A 58 -2.45 3.78 -31.77
CA GLN A 58 -2.02 2.42 -32.15
C GLN A 58 -0.96 2.41 -33.27
N ALA A 59 -0.99 3.39 -34.18
CA ALA A 59 0.01 3.53 -35.24
C ALA A 59 1.42 3.91 -34.72
N LEU A 60 1.52 4.77 -33.71
CA LEU A 60 2.80 5.18 -33.11
C LEU A 60 3.43 4.03 -32.30
N VAL A 61 2.56 3.25 -31.66
CA VAL A 61 2.89 2.04 -30.90
C VAL A 61 3.44 0.94 -31.82
N ALA A 62 2.94 0.84 -33.06
CA ALA A 62 3.46 -0.07 -34.07
C ALA A 62 4.87 0.33 -34.57
N THR A 63 5.20 1.61 -34.57
CA THR A 63 6.52 2.12 -35.01
C THR A 63 7.64 1.80 -34.01
N ASN A 64 7.34 1.76 -32.70
CA ASN A 64 8.34 1.52 -31.65
C ASN A 64 7.93 0.37 -30.71
N PRO A 65 8.09 -0.89 -31.16
CA PRO A 65 7.67 -2.08 -30.43
C PRO A 65 8.28 -2.20 -29.01
N VAL A 66 9.55 -1.82 -28.86
CA VAL A 66 10.27 -1.89 -27.58
C VAL A 66 9.69 -0.92 -26.55
N SER A 67 9.34 0.30 -26.99
CA SER A 67 8.75 1.32 -26.10
C SER A 67 7.40 0.86 -25.56
N CYS A 68 6.56 0.27 -26.41
CA CYS A 68 5.29 -0.35 -26.00
C CYS A 68 5.49 -1.40 -24.89
N LYS A 69 6.46 -2.31 -25.04
CA LYS A 69 6.73 -3.38 -24.08
C LYS A 69 7.14 -2.84 -22.71
N VAL A 70 8.07 -1.88 -22.70
CA VAL A 70 8.54 -1.23 -21.48
C VAL A 70 7.41 -0.45 -20.82
N PHE A 71 6.60 0.27 -21.59
CA PHE A 71 5.47 1.04 -21.06
C PHE A 71 4.42 0.15 -20.39
N GLN A 72 4.06 -0.97 -21.04
CA GLN A 72 3.11 -1.93 -20.50
C GLN A 72 3.63 -2.58 -19.20
N PHE A 73 4.92 -2.91 -19.15
CA PHE A 73 5.56 -3.43 -17.95
C PHE A 73 5.51 -2.43 -16.80
N ILE A 74 5.89 -1.18 -17.05
CA ILE A 74 5.87 -0.10 -16.04
C ILE A 74 4.45 0.14 -15.53
N HIS A 75 3.46 0.18 -16.42
CA HIS A 75 2.06 0.35 -16.05
C HIS A 75 1.58 -0.74 -15.11
N LEU A 76 1.84 -2.00 -15.45
CA LEU A 76 1.45 -3.14 -14.62
C LEU A 76 2.14 -3.14 -13.25
N TYR A 77 3.43 -2.85 -13.23
CA TYR A 77 4.20 -2.75 -12.00
C TYR A 77 3.66 -1.64 -11.08
N LEU A 78 3.37 -0.45 -11.61
CA LEU A 78 2.85 0.67 -10.82
C LEU A 78 1.45 0.41 -10.27
N ILE A 79 0.57 -0.24 -11.05
CA ILE A 79 -0.73 -0.70 -10.57
C ILE A 79 -0.55 -1.67 -9.41
N GLY A 80 0.33 -2.67 -9.57
CA GLY A 80 0.64 -3.62 -8.51
C GLY A 80 1.15 -2.93 -7.24
N CYS A 81 2.16 -2.07 -7.37
CA CYS A 81 2.69 -1.26 -6.27
C CYS A 81 1.60 -0.48 -5.56
N ASN A 82 0.69 0.18 -6.28
CA ASN A 82 -0.39 0.93 -5.67
C ASN A 82 -1.29 0.04 -4.78
N TYR A 83 -1.70 -1.13 -5.27
CA TYR A 83 -2.50 -2.06 -4.48
C TYR A 83 -1.75 -2.65 -3.28
N PHE A 84 -0.47 -3.00 -3.43
CA PHE A 84 0.34 -3.51 -2.31
C PHE A 84 0.62 -2.44 -1.25
N TRP A 85 0.86 -1.19 -1.64
CA TRP A 85 0.98 -0.08 -0.69
C TRP A 85 -0.33 0.16 0.07
N MET A 86 -1.48 0.08 -0.61
CA MET A 86 -2.80 0.16 0.03
C MET A 86 -3.04 -1.02 0.99
N LEU A 87 -2.62 -2.24 0.63
CA LEU A 87 -2.68 -3.40 1.52
C LEU A 87 -1.79 -3.21 2.76
N CYS A 88 -0.56 -2.74 2.58
CA CYS A 88 0.38 -2.49 3.69
C CYS A 88 -0.18 -1.46 4.67
N GLU A 89 -0.82 -0.42 4.17
CA GLU A 89 -1.52 0.56 5.00
C GLU A 89 -2.68 -0.05 5.79
N GLY A 90 -3.52 -0.86 5.12
CA GLY A 90 -4.64 -1.55 5.75
C GLY A 90 -4.19 -2.51 6.87
N ILE A 91 -3.12 -3.29 6.63
CA ILE A 91 -2.52 -4.17 7.64
C ILE A 91 -1.92 -3.36 8.79
N TYR A 92 -1.25 -2.25 8.49
CA TYR A 92 -0.67 -1.37 9.51
C TYR A 92 -1.76 -0.78 10.42
N LEU A 93 -2.85 -0.26 9.84
CA LEU A 93 -3.98 0.27 10.59
C LEU A 93 -4.69 -0.82 11.41
N HIS A 94 -4.91 -1.99 10.81
CA HIS A 94 -5.55 -3.12 11.49
C HIS A 94 -4.72 -3.62 12.67
N THR A 95 -3.40 -3.78 12.49
CA THR A 95 -2.49 -4.18 13.57
C THR A 95 -2.48 -3.15 14.69
N LEU A 96 -2.47 -1.85 14.35
CA LEU A 96 -2.52 -0.76 15.33
C LEU A 96 -3.79 -0.77 16.17
N ILE A 97 -4.95 -1.10 15.58
CA ILE A 97 -6.24 -1.09 16.28
C ILE A 97 -6.46 -2.37 17.10
N VAL A 98 -6.18 -3.54 16.52
CA VAL A 98 -6.44 -4.84 17.16
C VAL A 98 -5.37 -5.19 18.18
N VAL A 99 -4.12 -4.88 17.86
CA VAL A 99 -2.95 -5.18 18.67
C VAL A 99 -2.40 -3.84 19.19
N ALA A 100 -3.21 -3.15 19.97
CA ALA A 100 -3.02 -1.75 20.38
C ALA A 100 -1.63 -1.40 20.95
N VAL A 101 -0.85 -2.39 21.42
CA VAL A 101 0.46 -2.19 22.07
C VAL A 101 1.33 -3.45 21.93
N PHE A 102 1.69 -3.92 20.73
CA PHE A 102 2.80 -4.90 20.62
C PHE A 102 3.58 -4.73 19.33
N ALA A 103 4.63 -3.92 19.42
CA ALA A 103 6.01 -4.31 19.11
C ALA A 103 6.81 -3.04 18.92
N GLU A 104 7.55 -2.70 19.97
CA GLU A 104 8.76 -1.90 19.93
C GLU A 104 9.56 -2.27 18.66
N LYS A 105 9.57 -1.36 17.67
CA LYS A 105 10.29 -1.46 16.39
C LYS A 105 9.83 -2.59 15.44
N GLN A 106 8.59 -2.54 14.94
CA GLN A 106 8.33 -3.20 13.66
C GLN A 106 9.23 -2.59 12.56
N HIS A 107 10.13 -3.40 11.99
CA HIS A 107 11.05 -2.98 10.95
C HIS A 107 10.28 -2.44 9.73
N LEU A 108 10.26 -1.11 9.58
CA LEU A 108 9.78 -0.41 8.38
C LEU A 108 10.30 -1.06 7.09
N ASN A 109 11.54 -1.55 7.11
CA ASN A 109 12.19 -2.23 5.99
C ASN A 109 11.37 -3.41 5.43
N TRP A 110 10.65 -4.16 6.28
CA TRP A 110 9.82 -5.27 5.81
C TRP A 110 8.61 -4.79 5.00
N TYR A 111 7.96 -3.71 5.44
CA TYR A 111 6.87 -3.08 4.68
C TYR A 111 7.34 -2.49 3.36
N TYR A 112 8.55 -1.90 3.32
CA TYR A 112 9.16 -1.45 2.07
C TYR A 112 9.44 -2.62 1.11
N PHE A 113 9.93 -3.75 1.62
CA PHE A 113 10.15 -4.95 0.83
C PHE A 113 8.84 -5.54 0.28
N LEU A 114 7.77 -5.55 1.07
CA LEU A 114 6.45 -5.98 0.62
C LEU A 114 5.84 -5.02 -0.40
N GLY A 115 5.90 -3.71 -0.17
CA GLY A 115 5.29 -2.69 -1.03
C GLY A 115 5.97 -2.56 -2.40
N TRP A 116 7.30 -2.67 -2.47
CA TRP A 116 8.04 -2.55 -3.73
C TRP A 116 8.48 -3.89 -4.32
N GLY A 117 8.87 -4.85 -3.49
CA GLY A 117 9.45 -6.12 -3.94
C GLY A 117 8.39 -7.14 -4.36
N PHE A 118 7.30 -7.28 -3.61
CA PHE A 118 6.25 -8.24 -3.96
C PHE A 118 5.58 -7.96 -5.33
N PRO A 119 5.22 -6.71 -5.71
CA PRO A 119 4.70 -6.43 -7.05
C PRO A 119 5.71 -6.62 -8.18
N LEU A 120 7.02 -6.58 -7.89
CA LEU A 120 8.07 -6.82 -8.89
C LEU A 120 8.06 -8.27 -9.37
N ILE A 121 7.82 -9.24 -8.49
CA ILE A 121 7.84 -10.67 -8.79
C ILE A 121 6.82 -11.06 -9.89
N PRO A 122 5.50 -10.82 -9.74
CA PRO A 122 4.53 -11.16 -10.77
C PRO A 122 4.70 -10.33 -12.04
N ALA A 123 5.15 -9.07 -11.92
CA ALA A 123 5.46 -8.23 -13.08
C ALA A 123 6.62 -8.82 -13.90
N CYS A 124 7.71 -9.23 -13.25
CA CYS A 124 8.87 -9.86 -13.90
C CYS A 124 8.51 -11.22 -14.50
N ILE A 125 7.77 -12.07 -13.77
CA ILE A 125 7.30 -13.36 -14.29
C ILE A 125 6.46 -13.15 -15.55
N HIS A 126 5.53 -12.18 -15.53
CA HIS A 126 4.75 -11.87 -16.71
C HIS A 126 5.61 -11.36 -17.86
N ALA A 127 6.57 -10.47 -17.60
CA ALA A 127 7.47 -9.93 -18.61
C ALA A 127 8.30 -11.03 -19.28
N VAL A 128 8.87 -11.95 -18.49
CA VAL A 128 9.67 -13.07 -18.98
C VAL A 128 8.80 -14.07 -19.74
N ALA A 129 7.63 -14.45 -19.19
CA ALA A 129 6.70 -15.35 -19.87
C ALA A 129 6.26 -14.77 -21.22
N ARG A 130 5.94 -13.48 -21.29
CA ARG A 130 5.57 -12.85 -22.56
C ARG A 130 6.74 -12.74 -23.53
N SER A 131 7.95 -12.47 -23.03
CA SER A 131 9.16 -12.42 -23.85
C SER A 131 9.52 -13.76 -24.48
N LEU A 132 9.18 -14.88 -23.82
CA LEU A 132 9.51 -16.23 -24.29
C LEU A 132 8.44 -16.80 -25.24
N TYR A 133 7.15 -16.52 -25.00
CA TYR A 133 6.04 -17.12 -25.75
C TYR A 133 5.57 -16.32 -26.97
N TYR A 134 5.54 -14.98 -26.88
CA TYR A 134 5.04 -14.12 -27.96
C TYR A 134 6.07 -13.03 -28.26
N ASN A 135 6.88 -13.27 -29.30
CA ASN A 135 7.86 -12.29 -29.79
C ASN A 135 7.22 -11.20 -30.66
N ASP A 136 5.93 -10.90 -30.44
CA ASP A 136 5.20 -9.90 -31.21
C ASP A 136 5.68 -8.48 -30.88
N ASN A 137 5.54 -7.60 -31.87
CA ASN A 137 6.03 -6.23 -31.85
C ASN A 137 5.42 -5.41 -30.71
N CYS A 138 4.16 -5.61 -30.31
CA CYS A 138 3.62 -4.91 -29.14
C CYS A 138 2.79 -5.82 -28.25
N TRP A 139 3.02 -5.66 -26.95
CA TRP A 139 2.36 -6.33 -25.83
C TRP A 139 0.92 -5.84 -25.60
N ILE A 140 0.20 -5.58 -26.69
CA ILE A 140 -1.19 -5.14 -26.71
C ILE A 140 -2.16 -6.30 -26.83
N SER A 141 -1.70 -7.48 -27.29
CA SER A 141 -2.57 -8.64 -27.44
C SER A 141 -2.96 -9.16 -26.07
N SER A 142 -4.24 -8.96 -25.75
CA SER A 142 -4.96 -9.32 -24.54
C SER A 142 -5.16 -10.84 -24.47
N ASP A 143 -4.09 -11.62 -24.49
CA ASP A 143 -4.22 -13.06 -24.30
C ASP A 143 -4.65 -13.32 -22.85
N THR A 144 -5.93 -13.59 -22.67
CA THR A 144 -6.67 -13.46 -21.40
C THR A 144 -6.13 -14.40 -20.31
N GLN A 145 -5.51 -15.51 -20.71
CA GLN A 145 -4.90 -16.47 -19.77
C GLN A 145 -3.62 -15.95 -19.11
N LEU A 146 -2.76 -15.21 -19.81
CA LEU A 146 -1.52 -14.65 -19.25
C LEU A 146 -1.79 -13.44 -18.35
N LEU A 147 -2.86 -12.69 -18.65
CA LEU A 147 -3.31 -11.57 -17.83
C LEU A 147 -3.81 -12.05 -16.46
N TYR A 148 -4.50 -13.20 -16.42
CA TYR A 148 -5.04 -13.80 -15.20
C TYR A 148 -3.96 -14.11 -14.15
N ILE A 149 -2.76 -14.50 -14.59
CA ILE A 149 -1.62 -14.80 -13.70
C ILE A 149 -1.22 -13.58 -12.86
N ILE A 150 -1.36 -12.36 -13.39
CA ILE A 150 -1.06 -11.13 -12.65
C ILE A 150 -2.27 -10.63 -11.87
N HIS A 151 -3.47 -10.77 -12.44
CA HIS A 151 -4.68 -10.38 -11.75
C HIS A 151 -4.94 -11.26 -10.52
N GLY A 152 -4.47 -12.51 -10.48
CA GLY A 152 -4.58 -13.39 -9.31
C GLY A 152 -4.04 -12.75 -8.02
N PRO A 153 -2.75 -12.38 -7.94
CA PRO A 153 -2.16 -11.68 -6.79
C PRO A 153 -2.88 -10.38 -6.42
N ILE A 154 -3.31 -9.59 -7.41
CA ILE A 154 -4.02 -8.33 -7.19
C ILE A 154 -5.42 -8.59 -6.60
N CYS A 155 -6.18 -9.53 -7.17
CA CYS A 155 -7.48 -9.93 -6.66
C CYS A 155 -7.38 -10.52 -5.25
N ALA A 156 -6.36 -11.33 -4.97
CA ALA A 156 -6.10 -11.82 -3.62
C ALA A 156 -5.82 -10.67 -2.64
N ALA A 157 -4.97 -9.71 -3.01
CA ALA A 157 -4.71 -8.52 -2.20
C ALA A 157 -5.98 -7.70 -1.93
N LEU A 158 -6.84 -7.50 -2.95
CA LEU A 158 -8.13 -6.80 -2.83
C LEU A 158 -9.10 -7.54 -1.89
N LEU A 159 -9.17 -8.86 -1.97
CA LEU A 159 -9.99 -9.67 -1.06
C LEU A 159 -9.50 -9.53 0.39
N VAL A 160 -8.18 -9.56 0.62
CA VAL A 160 -7.61 -9.35 1.95
C VAL A 160 -7.94 -7.94 2.47
N ILE A 161 -7.78 -6.89 1.65
CA ILE A 161 -8.15 -5.52 2.01
C ILE A 161 -9.62 -5.45 2.42
N LYS A 162 -10.51 -6.07 1.63
CA LYS A 162 -11.94 -6.13 1.94
C LYS A 162 -12.23 -6.82 3.28
N MET A 163 -11.56 -7.94 3.56
CA MET A 163 -11.70 -8.65 4.82
C MET A 163 -11.22 -7.80 6.00
N LEU A 164 -10.06 -7.14 5.87
CA LEU A 164 -9.52 -6.23 6.89
C LEU A 164 -10.49 -5.07 7.18
N LEU A 165 -11.05 -4.45 6.14
CA LEU A 165 -12.04 -3.38 6.28
C LEU A 165 -13.29 -3.85 7.04
N PHE A 166 -13.82 -5.03 6.71
CA PHE A 166 -14.97 -5.58 7.41
C PHE A 166 -14.69 -5.84 8.89
N SER A 167 -13.52 -6.42 9.20
CA SER A 167 -13.08 -6.63 10.58
C SER A 167 -12.97 -5.33 11.37
N LEU A 168 -12.42 -4.28 10.77
CA LEU A 168 -12.32 -2.96 11.39
C LEU A 168 -13.68 -2.35 11.71
N LEU A 169 -14.63 -2.40 10.77
CA LEU A 169 -15.99 -1.89 10.97
C LEU A 169 -16.71 -2.63 12.10
N PHE A 170 -16.56 -3.95 12.17
CA PHE A 170 -17.15 -4.76 13.23
C PHE A 170 -16.60 -4.40 14.61
N ILE A 171 -15.28 -4.25 14.73
CA ILE A 171 -14.63 -3.86 15.99
C ILE A 171 -15.06 -2.46 16.44
N PHE A 172 -15.15 -1.51 15.49
CA PHE A 172 -15.62 -0.16 15.78
C PHE A 172 -17.06 -0.15 16.30
N GLN A 173 -17.95 -0.95 15.69
CA GLN A 173 -19.34 -1.11 16.17
C GLN A 173 -19.40 -1.68 17.59
N LEU A 174 -18.61 -2.74 17.89
CA LEU A 174 -18.55 -3.31 19.24
C LEU A 174 -18.03 -2.32 20.28
N TYR A 175 -17.00 -1.55 19.93
CA TYR A 175 -16.45 -0.50 20.82
C TYR A 175 -17.50 0.56 21.14
N PHE A 176 -18.25 1.02 20.13
CA PHE A 176 -19.32 2.00 20.30
C PHE A 176 -20.49 1.46 21.15
N LEU A 177 -20.91 0.22 20.90
CA LEU A 177 -21.95 -0.44 21.70
C LEU A 177 -21.52 -0.60 23.16
N LYS A 178 -20.26 -0.95 23.41
CA LYS A 178 -19.68 -1.01 24.75
C LYS A 178 -19.68 0.36 25.42
N HIS A 179 -19.24 1.41 24.74
CA HIS A 179 -19.28 2.77 25.30
C HIS A 179 -20.70 3.22 25.65
N LEU A 180 -21.70 2.87 24.84
CA LEU A 180 -23.11 3.16 25.14
C LEU A 180 -23.64 2.35 26.34
N THR A 181 -23.28 1.07 26.48
CA THR A 181 -23.76 0.25 27.61
C THR A 181 -23.08 0.59 28.93
N TYR A 182 -21.79 0.93 28.92
CA TYR A 182 -21.03 1.29 30.13
C TYR A 182 -21.10 2.79 30.50
N GLY A 183 -21.52 3.67 29.59
CA GLY A 183 -21.76 5.09 29.89
C GLY A 183 -23.16 5.40 30.42
N ILE A 184 -24.06 4.41 30.46
CA ILE A 184 -25.44 4.54 30.97
C ILE A 184 -25.60 3.90 32.37
N LEU A 185 -24.63 3.12 32.83
CA LEU A 185 -24.57 2.54 34.18
C LEU A 185 -23.65 3.37 35.08
#